data_AF-A0A257WT94-F1
#
_entry.id   AF-A0A257WT94-F1
#
_cell.length_a   1.000
_cell.length_b   1.000
_cell.length_c   1.000
_cell.angle_alpha   90.00
_cell.angle_beta   90.00
_cell.angle_gamma   90.00
#
_symmetry.space_group_name_H-M   'P 1'
#
loop_
_entity.id
_entity.type
_entity.pdbx_description
1 polymer ?
#
loop_
_entity_poly.entity_id
_entity_poly.type
_entity_poly.pdbx_seq_one_letter_code
_entity_poly.pdbx_strand_id
1 'polypeptide(L)'
;MKPTLLLAALISVPSFAADIQVEKRDSVLHFSTGGKTIFDYQMEAGEVPEGVSAAFKHGAHLHPIFSPSGKLVTGNHPDDHRWHRGIWMAWTKTEFGDSHPDFWNQGKGEGKNKSGDQILAEVRFAKLDKIWGGADGGGFISQHLFLDHSHAPDQKVLNETWEVAVAQKDLDGTP
;
A
#
# COMPACT_ATOMS: atom_id res chain seq x y z
N MET A 1 40.22 -21.09 -52.70
CA MET A 1 39.15 -20.31 -52.04
C MET A 1 39.48 -20.24 -50.55
N LYS A 2 39.66 -19.05 -49.97
CA LYS A 2 39.96 -18.89 -48.54
C LYS A 2 38.63 -18.77 -47.76
N PRO A 3 38.43 -19.49 -46.65
CA PRO A 3 37.22 -19.34 -45.85
C PRO A 3 37.34 -18.06 -45.03
N THR A 4 36.39 -17.14 -45.23
CA THR A 4 36.24 -15.96 -44.38
C THR A 4 35.55 -16.40 -43.10
N LEU A 5 36.26 -16.41 -41.97
CA LEU A 5 35.63 -16.52 -40.65
C LEU A 5 34.96 -15.19 -40.32
N LEU A 6 33.63 -15.19 -40.19
CA LEU A 6 32.90 -14.10 -39.56
C LEU A 6 33.03 -14.25 -38.04
N LEU A 7 33.77 -13.35 -37.41
CA LEU A 7 33.83 -13.24 -35.96
C LEU A 7 32.61 -12.43 -35.49
N ALA A 8 31.59 -13.12 -34.95
CA ALA A 8 30.46 -12.45 -34.31
C ALA A 8 30.93 -11.93 -32.94
N ALA A 9 31.13 -10.61 -32.85
CA ALA A 9 31.37 -9.96 -31.56
C ALA A 9 30.05 -9.96 -30.77
N LEU A 10 30.00 -10.72 -29.68
CA LEU A 10 28.94 -10.61 -28.68
C LEU A 10 29.10 -9.27 -27.95
N ILE A 11 28.28 -8.29 -28.34
CA ILE A 11 28.17 -7.04 -27.61
C ILE A 11 27.39 -7.35 -26.33
N SER A 12 28.10 -7.48 -25.21
CA SER A 12 27.49 -7.51 -23.89
C SER A 12 26.96 -6.11 -23.59
N VAL A 13 25.66 -5.91 -23.72
CA VAL A 13 25.01 -4.68 -23.25
C VAL A 13 24.94 -4.78 -21.74
N PRO A 14 25.54 -3.84 -20.97
CA PRO A 14 25.37 -3.83 -19.53
C PRO A 14 23.87 -3.69 -19.23
N SER A 15 23.31 -4.68 -18.54
CA SER A 15 21.95 -4.61 -18.01
C SER A 15 21.96 -3.63 -16.86
N PHE A 16 21.66 -2.35 -17.14
CA PHE A 16 21.37 -1.41 -16.07
C PHE A 16 20.07 -1.84 -15.39
N ALA A 17 20.09 -1.81 -14.06
CA ALA A 17 18.90 -2.03 -13.27
C ALA A 17 17.86 -0.97 -13.68
N ALA A 18 16.64 -1.39 -13.99
CA ALA A 18 15.63 -0.45 -14.49
C ALA A 18 15.22 0.50 -13.36
N ASP A 19 15.18 1.80 -13.66
CA ASP A 19 14.75 2.85 -12.72
C ASP A 19 13.42 2.52 -12.04
N ILE A 20 13.29 2.94 -10.78
CA ILE A 20 12.01 2.93 -10.08
C ILE A 20 11.17 4.11 -10.59
N GLN A 21 10.02 3.82 -11.17
CA GLN A 21 9.05 4.81 -11.63
C GLN A 21 7.94 4.96 -10.58
N VAL A 22 7.57 6.21 -10.30
CA VAL A 22 6.49 6.56 -9.37
C VAL A 22 5.52 7.50 -10.07
N GLU A 23 4.29 7.05 -10.24
CA GLU A 23 3.23 7.81 -10.90
C GLU A 23 2.07 8.05 -9.95
N LYS A 24 1.65 9.31 -9.79
CA LYS A 24 0.39 9.63 -9.12
C LYS A 24 -0.76 9.46 -10.11
N ARG A 25 -1.66 8.52 -9.85
CA ARG A 25 -2.88 8.24 -10.62
C ARG A 25 -4.08 8.49 -9.72
N ASP A 26 -4.66 9.68 -9.80
CA ASP A 26 -5.74 10.13 -8.92
C ASP A 26 -5.38 9.95 -7.42
N SER A 27 -6.06 9.04 -6.74
CA SER A 27 -5.88 8.69 -5.33
C SER A 27 -4.83 7.61 -5.07
N VAL A 28 -4.09 7.16 -6.09
CA VAL A 28 -3.10 6.09 -5.99
C VAL A 28 -1.71 6.58 -6.37
N LEU A 29 -0.67 6.12 -5.66
CA LEU A 29 0.70 6.15 -6.17
C LEU A 29 1.08 4.77 -6.69
N HIS A 30 1.38 4.70 -7.98
CA HIS A 30 1.80 3.48 -8.66
C HIS A 30 3.31 3.39 -8.73
N PHE A 31 3.88 2.32 -8.16
CA PHE A 31 5.31 2.03 -8.21
C PHE A 31 5.57 0.91 -9.22
N SER A 32 6.49 1.14 -10.14
CA SER A 32 6.88 0.15 -11.15
C SER A 32 8.38 0.19 -11.46
N THR A 33 8.89 -0.89 -12.04
CA THR A 33 10.25 -0.96 -12.56
C THR A 33 10.32 -1.95 -13.72
N GLY A 34 11.05 -1.58 -14.79
CA GLY A 34 11.17 -2.43 -15.99
C GLY A 34 9.82 -2.84 -16.59
N GLY A 35 8.81 -1.96 -16.50
CA GLY A 35 7.44 -2.22 -16.94
C GLY A 35 6.62 -3.16 -16.04
N LYS A 36 7.14 -3.58 -14.88
CA LYS A 36 6.45 -4.44 -13.91
C LYS A 36 6.03 -3.63 -12.68
N THR A 37 4.83 -3.87 -12.19
CA THR A 37 4.34 -3.26 -10.95
C THR A 37 5.07 -3.83 -9.74
N ILE A 38 5.45 -2.95 -8.82
CA ILE A 38 6.02 -3.30 -7.51
C ILE A 38 4.89 -3.30 -6.48
N PHE A 39 4.26 -2.14 -6.29
CA PHE A 39 3.06 -1.99 -5.48
C PHE A 39 2.29 -0.72 -5.86
N ASP A 40 1.06 -0.64 -5.36
CA ASP A 40 0.30 0.60 -5.28
C ASP A 40 0.13 1.05 -3.84
N TYR A 41 0.19 2.36 -3.62
CA TYR A 41 -0.22 3.00 -2.38
C TYR A 41 -1.53 3.74 -2.61
N GLN A 42 -2.61 3.24 -2.02
CA GLN A 42 -3.92 3.87 -2.03
C GLN A 42 -3.94 4.97 -0.96
N MET A 43 -3.94 6.23 -1.40
CA MET A 43 -3.98 7.41 -0.51
C MET A 43 -5.39 7.59 0.04
N GLU A 44 -6.31 8.06 -0.79
CA GLU A 44 -7.69 8.36 -0.39
C GLU A 44 -8.57 7.10 -0.44
N ALA A 45 -9.77 7.17 0.12
CA ALA A 45 -10.69 6.06 0.17
C ALA A 45 -11.07 5.57 -1.25
N GLY A 46 -10.66 4.35 -1.60
CA GLY A 46 -10.91 3.75 -2.91
C GLY A 46 -12.32 3.18 -3.05
N GLU A 47 -12.66 2.71 -4.26
CA GLU A 47 -13.90 1.94 -4.48
C GLU A 47 -13.83 0.57 -3.80
N VAL A 48 -14.99 0.07 -3.36
CA VAL A 48 -15.12 -1.28 -2.81
C VAL A 48 -15.62 -2.25 -3.88
N PRO A 49 -15.33 -3.56 -3.77
CA PRO A 49 -15.90 -4.57 -4.66
C PRO A 49 -17.43 -4.60 -4.66
N GLU A 50 -18.02 -5.12 -5.74
CA GLU A 50 -19.47 -5.32 -5.81
C GLU A 50 -19.99 -6.16 -4.62
N GLY A 51 -21.09 -5.72 -4.01
CA GLY A 51 -21.67 -6.37 -2.83
C GLY A 51 -21.00 -6.04 -1.50
N VAL A 52 -19.91 -5.26 -1.49
CA VAL A 52 -19.29 -4.72 -0.28
C VAL A 52 -19.91 -3.36 0.06
N SER A 53 -20.25 -3.15 1.32
CA SER A 53 -20.79 -1.85 1.76
C SER A 53 -19.77 -0.74 1.53
N ALA A 54 -20.25 0.43 1.07
CA ALA A 54 -19.42 1.63 0.92
C ALA A 54 -18.85 2.13 2.26
N ALA A 55 -19.43 1.70 3.40
CA ALA A 55 -18.85 1.92 4.72
C ALA A 55 -17.49 1.23 4.90
N PHE A 56 -17.05 0.36 3.99
CA PHE A 56 -15.70 -0.22 4.04
C PHE A 56 -14.68 0.48 3.14
N LYS A 57 -15.05 1.56 2.43
CA LYS A 57 -14.08 2.35 1.66
C LYS A 57 -12.95 2.81 2.58
N HIS A 58 -11.71 2.65 2.13
CA HIS A 58 -10.55 3.02 2.94
C HIS A 58 -9.34 3.40 2.09
N GLY A 59 -8.49 4.24 2.67
CA GLY A 59 -7.23 4.70 2.09
C GLY A 59 -6.05 4.27 2.94
N ALA A 60 -4.96 5.05 2.90
CA ALA A 60 -3.79 4.90 3.77
C ALA A 60 -3.21 3.46 3.84
N HIS A 61 -3.10 2.76 2.71
CA HIS A 61 -2.58 1.39 2.69
C HIS A 61 -1.86 1.03 1.39
N LEU A 62 -0.97 0.04 1.46
CA LEU A 62 -0.30 -0.54 0.29
C LEU A 62 -1.09 -1.75 -0.22
N HIS A 63 -1.64 -1.66 -1.43
CA HIS A 63 -2.24 -2.78 -2.16
C HIS A 63 -2.53 -2.36 -3.62
N PRO A 64 -2.26 -3.23 -4.62
CA PRO A 64 -1.56 -4.52 -4.53
C PRO A 64 -0.07 -4.38 -4.19
N ILE A 65 0.56 -5.46 -3.73
CA ILE A 65 2.03 -5.61 -3.66
C ILE A 65 2.40 -6.91 -4.37
N PHE A 66 3.43 -6.87 -5.22
CA PHE A 66 3.91 -8.02 -5.97
C PHE A 66 5.30 -8.46 -5.51
N SER A 67 5.53 -9.78 -5.49
CA SER A 67 6.88 -10.34 -5.38
C SER A 67 7.72 -10.00 -6.63
N PRO A 68 9.06 -10.11 -6.57
CA PRO A 68 9.91 -9.94 -7.75
C PRO A 68 9.54 -10.88 -8.93
N SER A 69 8.96 -12.04 -8.63
CA SER A 69 8.45 -12.99 -9.63
C SER A 69 7.04 -12.67 -10.15
N GLY A 70 6.42 -11.58 -9.69
CA GLY A 70 5.11 -11.11 -10.13
C GLY A 70 3.91 -11.75 -9.41
N LYS A 71 4.10 -12.41 -8.27
CA LYS A 71 2.99 -12.94 -7.47
C LYS A 71 2.40 -11.85 -6.59
N LEU A 72 1.08 -11.69 -6.58
CA LEU A 72 0.39 -10.83 -5.61
C LEU A 72 0.59 -11.39 -4.19
N VAL A 73 1.03 -10.55 -3.25
CA VAL A 73 1.32 -10.95 -1.86
C VAL A 73 0.45 -10.26 -0.81
N THR A 74 -0.46 -9.37 -1.22
CA THR A 74 -1.44 -8.73 -0.33
C THR A 74 -2.86 -8.98 -0.82
N GLY A 75 -3.81 -9.02 0.11
CA GLY A 75 -5.25 -9.03 -0.19
C GLY A 75 -5.88 -7.67 0.17
N ASN A 76 -7.05 -7.39 -0.40
CA ASN A 76 -7.90 -6.28 -0.02
C ASN A 76 -9.37 -6.70 -0.09
N HIS A 77 -10.17 -6.30 0.91
CA HIS A 77 -11.57 -6.71 1.06
C HIS A 77 -11.84 -8.23 0.98
N PRO A 78 -11.11 -9.11 1.70
CA PRO A 78 -11.37 -10.55 1.65
C PRO A 78 -12.79 -10.89 2.11
N ASP A 79 -13.33 -12.00 1.59
CA ASP A 79 -14.73 -12.42 1.78
C ASP A 79 -15.18 -12.55 3.23
N ASP A 80 -14.27 -13.00 4.09
CA ASP A 80 -14.52 -13.23 5.51
C ASP A 80 -14.30 -11.98 6.40
N HIS A 81 -13.55 -10.99 5.90
CA HIS A 81 -13.16 -9.78 6.63
C HIS A 81 -13.07 -8.56 5.70
N ARG A 82 -14.22 -8.03 5.26
CA ARG A 82 -14.30 -6.94 4.26
C ARG A 82 -13.59 -5.64 4.62
N TRP A 83 -13.23 -5.42 5.88
CA TRP A 83 -12.51 -4.24 6.34
C TRP A 83 -10.97 -4.40 6.34
N HIS A 84 -10.46 -5.62 6.09
CA HIS A 84 -9.02 -5.84 5.93
C HIS A 84 -8.53 -5.28 4.58
N ARG A 85 -7.33 -4.72 4.60
CA ARG A 85 -6.64 -4.11 3.46
C ARG A 85 -5.21 -4.61 3.39
N GLY A 86 -4.39 -4.18 2.42
CA GLY A 86 -3.08 -4.80 2.21
C GLY A 86 -2.10 -4.62 3.38
N ILE A 87 -1.21 -3.62 3.30
CA ILE A 87 -0.35 -3.24 4.43
C ILE A 87 -0.80 -1.88 4.95
N TRP A 88 -1.16 -1.82 6.24
CA TRP A 88 -1.53 -0.61 6.96
C TRP A 88 -1.21 -0.76 8.45
N MET A 89 -1.12 0.35 9.17
CA MET A 89 -0.97 0.33 10.62
C MET A 89 -2.35 0.34 11.27
N ALA A 90 -2.52 -0.51 12.27
CA ALA A 90 -3.76 -0.68 13.00
C ALA A 90 -3.48 -0.89 14.47
N TRP A 91 -3.82 0.10 15.29
CA TRP A 91 -3.76 -0.03 16.73
C TRP A 91 -5.03 -0.72 17.21
N THR A 92 -4.87 -1.94 17.73
CA THR A 92 -5.93 -2.66 18.45
C THR A 92 -5.88 -2.30 19.93
N LYS A 93 -7.02 -2.36 20.63
CA LYS A 93 -7.10 -2.09 22.08
C LYS A 93 -6.49 -0.74 22.45
N THR A 94 -6.75 0.29 21.65
CA THR A 94 -6.29 1.65 21.94
C THR A 94 -7.06 2.20 23.14
N GLU A 95 -6.38 2.95 24.00
CA GLU A 95 -6.98 3.77 25.05
C GLU A 95 -6.71 5.24 24.71
N PHE A 96 -7.76 6.06 24.61
CA PHE A 96 -7.66 7.49 24.33
C PHE A 96 -8.68 8.28 25.13
N GLY A 97 -8.26 8.80 26.29
CA GLY A 97 -9.19 9.32 27.29
C GLY A 97 -10.11 8.20 27.78
N ASP A 98 -11.42 8.44 27.73
CA ASP A 98 -12.43 7.43 28.06
C ASP A 98 -12.83 6.56 26.86
N SER A 99 -12.30 6.86 25.66
CA SER A 99 -12.62 6.12 24.43
C SER A 99 -11.64 4.98 24.15
N HIS A 100 -12.13 3.95 23.47
CA HIS A 100 -11.40 2.73 23.16
C HIS A 100 -11.51 2.33 21.68
N PRO A 101 -11.04 3.17 20.73
CA PRO A 101 -11.15 2.89 19.31
C PRO A 101 -10.36 1.64 18.90
N ASP A 102 -10.86 0.93 17.88
CA ASP A 102 -10.20 -0.23 17.28
C ASP A 102 -9.99 -0.01 15.78
N PHE A 103 -8.76 0.33 15.41
CA PHE A 103 -8.37 0.64 14.03
C PHE A 103 -8.15 -0.60 13.15
N TRP A 104 -8.23 -1.80 13.73
CA TRP A 104 -8.22 -3.06 12.98
C TRP A 104 -9.64 -3.46 12.57
N ASN A 105 -10.59 -3.43 13.51
CA ASN A 105 -11.94 -3.94 13.32
C ASN A 105 -12.98 -2.90 12.83
N GLN A 106 -12.62 -1.61 12.77
CA GLN A 106 -13.36 -0.51 12.11
C GLN A 106 -14.89 -0.53 12.33
N GLY A 107 -15.34 -0.73 13.58
CA GLY A 107 -16.78 -0.72 13.89
C GLY A 107 -17.45 -2.09 13.98
N LYS A 108 -16.70 -3.17 14.21
CA LYS A 108 -17.27 -4.44 14.65
C LYS A 108 -18.00 -4.24 16.00
N GLY A 109 -19.32 -4.06 15.95
CA GLY A 109 -20.17 -4.11 17.14
C GLY A 109 -20.07 -5.47 17.85
N GLU A 110 -20.29 -5.48 19.16
CA GLU A 110 -20.40 -6.72 19.92
C GLU A 110 -21.64 -7.50 19.47
N GLY A 111 -21.47 -8.50 18.61
CA GLY A 111 -22.57 -9.32 18.10
C GLY A 111 -22.21 -10.18 16.88
N LYS A 112 -23.03 -11.19 16.60
CA LYS A 112 -22.84 -12.12 15.46
C LYS A 112 -23.14 -11.51 14.09
N ASN A 113 -23.71 -10.30 14.05
CA ASN A 113 -23.99 -9.56 12.82
C ASN A 113 -22.87 -8.56 12.56
N LYS A 114 -21.79 -9.06 11.95
CA LYS A 114 -20.56 -8.29 11.68
C LYS A 114 -20.72 -7.48 10.39
N SER A 115 -21.07 -6.21 10.55
CA SER A 115 -20.84 -5.05 9.68
C SER A 115 -21.96 -4.07 10.04
N GLY A 116 -21.73 -3.18 11.00
CA GLY A 116 -22.65 -2.05 11.14
C GLY A 116 -22.49 -1.14 9.92
N ASP A 117 -23.55 -0.42 9.54
CA ASP A 117 -23.46 0.65 8.52
C ASP A 117 -22.58 1.84 8.96
N GLN A 118 -21.83 1.69 10.07
CA GLN A 118 -21.04 2.71 10.72
C GLN A 118 -19.64 2.19 11.05
N ILE A 119 -18.63 2.91 10.57
CA ILE A 119 -17.25 2.77 11.05
C ILE A 119 -17.12 3.51 12.39
N LEU A 120 -16.52 2.86 13.39
CA LEU A 120 -16.26 3.49 14.69
C LEU A 120 -14.83 4.04 14.81
N ALA A 121 -13.90 3.58 13.98
CA ALA A 121 -12.53 4.06 13.93
C ALA A 121 -11.97 3.92 12.51
N GLU A 122 -11.25 4.93 12.01
CA GLU A 122 -10.73 5.00 10.65
C GLU A 122 -9.26 5.43 10.64
N VAL A 123 -8.48 4.94 9.67
CA VAL A 123 -7.19 5.52 9.30
C VAL A 123 -7.39 6.24 7.97
N ARG A 124 -7.30 7.58 8.00
CA ARG A 124 -7.59 8.45 6.86
C ARG A 124 -6.31 9.10 6.34
N PHE A 125 -6.12 9.10 5.02
CA PHE A 125 -5.05 9.90 4.41
C PHE A 125 -5.26 11.39 4.68
N ALA A 126 -4.16 12.05 5.06
CA ALA A 126 -4.16 13.47 5.36
C ALA A 126 -3.44 14.27 4.27
N LYS A 127 -2.24 13.83 3.90
CA LYS A 127 -1.37 14.58 3.00
C LYS A 127 -0.28 13.70 2.40
N LEU A 128 0.04 13.96 1.15
CA LEU A 128 1.27 13.47 0.51
C LEU A 128 2.31 14.59 0.53
N ASP A 129 3.44 14.36 1.20
CA ASP A 129 4.51 15.35 1.33
C ASP A 129 5.54 15.23 0.20
N LYS A 130 5.89 14.00 -0.17
CA LYS A 130 6.98 13.75 -1.12
C LYS A 130 6.74 12.46 -1.90
N ILE A 131 7.18 12.46 -3.15
CA ILE A 131 7.43 11.27 -3.96
C ILE A 131 8.78 11.41 -4.66
N TRP A 132 9.46 10.29 -4.92
CA TRP A 132 10.67 10.27 -5.73
C TRP A 132 10.82 8.93 -6.44
N GLY A 133 11.52 8.93 -7.56
CA GLY A 133 11.88 7.76 -8.36
C GLY A 133 13.17 8.03 -9.14
N GLY A 134 13.77 6.98 -9.70
CA GLY A 134 15.02 7.04 -10.46
C GLY A 134 15.91 5.81 -10.26
N ALA A 135 17.13 5.90 -10.76
CA ALA A 135 18.14 4.84 -10.73
C ALA A 135 18.54 4.44 -9.29
N ASP A 136 18.55 5.39 -8.35
CA ASP A 136 18.93 5.15 -6.95
C ASP A 136 17.77 4.61 -6.08
N GLY A 137 16.60 4.37 -6.69
CA GLY A 137 15.39 3.91 -6.01
C GLY A 137 14.23 4.91 -6.08
N GLY A 138 13.18 4.64 -5.31
CA GLY A 138 12.00 5.49 -5.24
C GLY A 138 11.35 5.44 -3.87
N GLY A 139 10.32 6.25 -3.66
CA GLY A 139 9.58 6.23 -2.41
C GLY A 139 8.59 7.37 -2.26
N PHE A 140 8.00 7.47 -1.08
CA PHE A 140 7.10 8.55 -0.71
C PHE A 140 7.14 8.87 0.78
N ILE A 141 6.69 10.08 1.13
CA ILE A 141 6.35 10.50 2.49
C ILE A 141 4.87 10.87 2.53
N SER A 142 4.10 10.21 3.38
CA SER A 142 2.65 10.43 3.52
C SER A 142 2.25 10.56 4.98
N GLN A 143 1.28 11.43 5.25
CA GLN A 143 0.69 11.64 6.57
C GLN A 143 -0.73 11.07 6.62
N HIS A 144 -1.10 10.54 7.78
CA HIS A 144 -2.40 9.94 8.05
C HIS A 144 -2.95 10.38 9.40
N LEU A 145 -4.28 10.29 9.54
CA LEU A 145 -5.01 10.56 10.77
C LEU A 145 -5.70 9.28 11.22
N PHE A 146 -5.52 8.94 12.48
CA PHE A 146 -6.32 7.95 13.18
C PHE A 146 -7.50 8.68 13.82
N LEU A 147 -8.70 8.38 13.34
CA LEU A 147 -9.94 9.03 13.72
C LEU A 147 -10.83 8.07 14.49
N ASP A 148 -11.34 8.52 15.62
CA ASP A 148 -12.38 7.86 16.40
C ASP A 148 -13.73 8.53 16.11
N HIS A 149 -14.74 7.73 15.82
CA HIS A 149 -16.10 8.16 15.53
C HIS A 149 -17.11 7.66 16.57
N SER A 150 -16.65 7.01 17.64
CA SER A 150 -17.51 6.35 18.63
C SER A 150 -18.29 7.32 19.52
N HIS A 151 -17.72 8.49 19.83
CA HIS A 151 -18.32 9.50 20.73
C HIS A 151 -18.57 10.84 20.04
N ALA A 152 -17.73 11.21 19.07
CA ALA A 152 -17.86 12.42 18.26
C ALA A 152 -17.35 12.12 16.85
N PRO A 153 -17.87 12.79 15.81
CA PRO A 153 -17.36 12.61 14.45
C PRO A 153 -15.90 13.10 14.35
N ASP A 154 -15.05 12.29 13.75
CA ASP A 154 -13.67 12.63 13.36
C ASP A 154 -12.78 13.10 14.54
N GLN A 155 -12.95 12.52 15.72
CA GLN A 155 -12.06 12.78 16.86
C GLN A 155 -10.65 12.29 16.53
N LYS A 156 -9.69 13.21 16.43
CA LYS A 156 -8.29 12.86 16.13
C LYS A 156 -7.62 12.19 17.33
N VAL A 157 -7.13 10.98 17.11
CA VAL A 157 -6.45 10.16 18.13
C VAL A 157 -4.93 10.20 17.95
N LEU A 158 -4.46 9.95 16.73
CA LEU A 158 -3.04 9.86 16.40
C LEU A 158 -2.78 10.45 15.01
N ASN A 159 -1.66 11.16 14.88
CA ASN A 159 -1.09 11.53 13.58
C ASN A 159 0.02 10.54 13.25
N GLU A 160 0.03 10.03 12.03
CA GLU A 160 1.04 9.11 11.53
C GLU A 160 1.76 9.72 10.33
N THR A 161 3.07 9.47 10.24
CA THR A 161 3.86 9.75 9.04
C THR A 161 4.55 8.47 8.60
N TRP A 162 4.31 8.06 7.37
CA TRP A 162 5.10 7.02 6.71
C TRP A 162 6.18 7.65 5.86
N GLU A 163 7.39 7.13 5.99
CA GLU A 163 8.44 7.24 4.98
C GLU A 163 8.67 5.85 4.40
N VAL A 164 8.36 5.67 3.12
CA VAL A 164 8.49 4.39 2.42
C VAL A 164 9.54 4.55 1.33
N ALA A 165 10.51 3.64 1.32
CA ALA A 165 11.57 3.59 0.33
C ALA A 165 11.59 2.24 -0.40
N VAL A 166 11.89 2.29 -1.70
CA VAL A 166 11.99 1.17 -2.63
C VAL A 166 13.37 1.22 -3.24
N ALA A 167 14.11 0.11 -3.11
CA ALA A 167 15.42 -0.05 -3.70
C ALA A 167 15.53 -1.43 -4.36
N GLN A 168 16.26 -1.50 -5.46
CA GLN A 168 16.68 -2.77 -6.03
C GLN A 168 17.96 -3.22 -5.34
N LYS A 169 17.98 -4.47 -4.90
CA LYS A 169 19.14 -5.08 -4.27
C LYS A 169 19.34 -6.46 -4.87
N ASP A 170 20.56 -6.74 -5.30
CA ASP A 170 20.99 -8.10 -5.54
C ASP A 170 21.20 -8.77 -4.19
N LEU A 171 20.44 -9.84 -3.95
CA LEU A 171 20.64 -10.70 -2.79
C LEU A 171 21.58 -11.83 -3.22
N ASP A 172 22.62 -12.09 -2.45
CA ASP A 172 23.63 -13.12 -2.73
C ASP A 172 23.09 -14.57 -2.62
N GLY A 173 21.79 -14.72 -2.30
CA GLY A 173 21.10 -16.00 -2.27
C GLY A 173 21.51 -16.89 -1.09
N THR A 174 22.18 -16.33 -0.08
CA THR A 174 22.42 -17.05 1.17
C THR A 174 21.15 -16.96 2.04
N PRO A 175 20.50 -18.09 2.40
CA PRO A 175 19.37 -18.08 3.33
C PRO A 175 19.75 -17.54 4.71
#